data_AF-A0A2K9EEF8-F1
#
_entry.id   AF-A0A2K9EEF8-F1
#
_cell.length_a   1.000
_cell.length_b   1.000
_cell.length_c   1.000
_cell.angle_alpha   90.00
_cell.angle_beta   90.00
_cell.angle_gamma   90.00
#
_symmetry.space_group_name_H-M   'P 1'
#
loop_
_entity.id
_entity.type
_entity.pdbx_description
1 polymer ?
#
loop_
_entity_poly.entity_id
_entity_poly.type
_entity_poly.pdbx_seq_one_letter_code
_entity_poly.pdbx_strand_id
1 'polypeptide(L)'
;MNKLIDEIWQYSHYYGDMLFTSLRLHDNEEDYAAILVLFNAMELICKSVRENYNQNFLQDLSDLKNNNILSEEDYDFLASKESGIRGIRNIMTHRNAYQYCLEGTDGKALPFAEPGTWTIVFESYAPRIIQILYEILNNSHWKNER
;
A
#
# COMPACT_ATOMS: atom_id res chain seq x y z
N MET A 1 -5.76 13.26 -3.39
CA MET A 1 -4.59 12.35 -3.53
C MET A 1 -3.29 13.14 -3.55
N ASN A 2 -3.06 14.03 -4.52
CA ASN A 2 -1.80 14.80 -4.61
C ASN A 2 -1.44 15.56 -3.33
N LYS A 3 -2.40 16.24 -2.68
CA LYS A 3 -2.16 16.93 -1.40
C LYS A 3 -1.60 16.02 -0.30
N LEU A 4 -2.08 14.77 -0.19
CA LEU A 4 -1.58 13.82 0.81
C LEU A 4 -0.16 13.39 0.49
N ILE A 5 0.14 13.16 -0.80
CA ILE A 5 1.49 12.84 -1.25
C ILE A 5 2.42 14.04 -1.05
N ASP A 6 1.96 15.27 -1.28
CA ASP A 6 2.72 16.50 -1.00
C ASP A 6 3.09 16.57 0.49
N GLU A 7 2.16 16.26 1.39
CA GLU A 7 2.42 16.23 2.84
C GLU A 7 3.40 15.12 3.22
N ILE A 8 3.27 13.92 2.64
CA ILE A 8 4.26 12.84 2.79
C ILE A 8 5.62 13.27 2.23
N TRP A 9 5.65 14.02 1.14
CA TRP A 9 6.86 14.54 0.52
C TRP A 9 7.56 15.55 1.44
N GLN A 10 6.80 16.44 2.11
CA GLN A 10 7.36 17.35 3.11
C GLN A 10 8.00 16.60 4.29
N TYR A 11 7.45 15.44 4.67
CA TYR A 11 8.09 14.56 5.65
C TYR A 11 9.37 13.91 5.11
N SER A 12 9.31 13.38 3.89
CA SER A 12 10.43 12.73 3.21
C SER A 12 10.24 12.79 1.70
N HIS A 13 11.10 13.56 1.02
CA HIS A 13 11.09 13.66 -0.44
C HIS A 13 11.19 12.27 -1.08
N TYR A 14 11.99 11.38 -0.51
CA TYR A 14 12.15 10.02 -1.02
C TYR A 14 10.82 9.24 -1.03
N TYR A 15 10.02 9.31 0.03
CA TYR A 15 8.72 8.62 0.07
C TYR A 15 7.70 9.28 -0.85
N GLY A 16 7.65 10.61 -0.89
CA GLY A 16 6.79 11.33 -1.81
C GLY A 16 7.11 11.04 -3.28
N ASP A 17 8.39 11.02 -3.65
CA ASP A 17 8.85 10.73 -5.02
C ASP A 17 8.48 9.31 -5.46
N MET A 18 8.52 8.32 -4.55
CA MET A 18 8.04 6.96 -4.83
C MET A 18 6.54 6.95 -5.12
N LEU A 19 5.74 7.65 -4.31
CA LEU A 19 4.29 7.72 -4.52
C LEU A 19 3.94 8.47 -5.81
N PHE A 20 4.62 9.57 -6.14
CA PHE A 20 4.47 10.24 -7.43
C PHE A 20 4.89 9.36 -8.60
N THR A 21 5.97 8.58 -8.44
CA THR A 21 6.38 7.60 -9.44
C THR A 21 5.31 6.55 -9.67
N SER A 22 4.68 6.06 -8.59
CA SER A 22 3.56 5.12 -8.68
C SER A 22 2.39 5.71 -9.47
N LEU A 23 1.98 6.95 -9.20
CA LEU A 23 0.90 7.61 -9.96
C LEU A 23 1.28 7.80 -11.43
N ARG A 24 2.51 8.26 -11.70
CA ARG A 24 3.00 8.43 -13.06
C ARG A 24 3.01 7.11 -13.84
N LEU A 25 3.35 5.98 -13.20
CA LEU A 25 3.31 4.67 -13.86
C LEU A 25 1.89 4.27 -14.23
N HIS A 26 0.92 4.49 -13.33
CA HIS A 26 -0.50 4.28 -13.64
C HIS A 26 -0.98 5.17 -14.79
N ASP A 27 -0.61 6.45 -14.81
CA ASP A 27 -0.95 7.38 -15.90
C ASP A 27 -0.38 6.94 -17.26
N ASN A 28 0.66 6.09 -17.27
CA ASN A 28 1.26 5.50 -18.47
C ASN A 28 0.76 4.06 -18.74
N GLU A 29 -0.32 3.63 -18.08
CA GLU A 29 -0.91 2.29 -18.21
C GLU A 29 0.04 1.15 -17.76
N GLU A 30 1.02 1.46 -16.90
CA GLU A 30 1.97 0.49 -16.32
C GLU A 30 1.53 0.03 -14.91
N ASP A 31 0.25 -0.34 -14.76
CA ASP A 31 -0.41 -0.58 -13.46
C ASP A 31 0.29 -1.61 -12.55
N TYR A 32 0.77 -2.71 -13.11
CA TYR A 32 1.49 -3.71 -12.33
C TYR A 32 2.74 -3.10 -11.68
N ALA A 33 3.50 -2.29 -12.43
CA ALA A 33 4.68 -1.60 -11.91
C ALA A 33 4.28 -0.49 -10.92
N ALA A 34 3.20 0.24 -11.20
CA ALA A 34 2.64 1.23 -10.29
C ALA A 34 2.34 0.62 -8.91
N ILE A 35 1.64 -0.50 -8.87
CA ILE A 35 1.30 -1.23 -7.63
C ILE A 35 2.57 -1.68 -6.89
N LEU A 36 3.59 -2.19 -7.60
CA LEU A 36 4.85 -2.58 -6.96
C LEU A 36 5.54 -1.40 -6.28
N VAL A 37 5.60 -0.24 -6.94
CA VAL A 37 6.20 0.97 -6.37
C VAL A 37 5.40 1.46 -5.16
N LEU A 38 4.07 1.47 -5.24
CA LEU A 38 3.19 1.81 -4.13
C LEU A 38 3.42 0.90 -2.91
N PHE A 39 3.48 -0.42 -3.12
CA PHE A 39 3.69 -1.36 -2.03
C PHE A 39 5.09 -1.24 -1.41
N ASN A 40 6.10 -0.92 -2.21
CA ASN A 40 7.42 -0.65 -1.70
C ASN A 40 7.45 0.62 -0.85
N ALA A 41 6.80 1.70 -1.29
CA ALA A 41 6.66 2.93 -0.49
C ALA A 41 5.95 2.64 0.83
N MET A 42 4.86 1.87 0.79
CA MET A 42 4.10 1.45 1.97
C MET A 42 4.99 0.70 2.97
N GLU A 43 5.75 -0.30 2.51
CA GLU A 43 6.61 -1.07 3.40
C GLU A 43 7.73 -0.22 4.03
N LEU A 44 8.34 0.68 3.25
CA LEU A 44 9.41 1.53 3.74
C LEU A 44 8.92 2.56 4.76
N ILE A 45 7.75 3.17 4.55
CA ILE A 45 7.14 4.10 5.51
C ILE A 45 6.77 3.37 6.80
N CYS A 46 6.14 2.20 6.71
CA CYS A 46 5.81 1.40 7.90
C CYS A 46 7.07 1.06 8.73
N LYS A 47 8.19 0.76 8.05
CA LYS A 47 9.48 0.47 8.70
C LYS A 47 10.13 1.72 9.29
N SER A 48 10.08 2.86 8.61
CA SER A 48 10.76 4.08 9.04
C SER A 48 10.24 4.60 10.37
N VAL A 49 8.93 4.51 10.59
CA VAL A 49 8.28 4.92 11.84
C VAL A 49 8.76 4.14 13.07
N ARG A 50 9.28 2.92 12.89
CA ARG A 50 9.71 2.07 14.01
C ARG A 50 11.22 2.03 14.23
N GLU A 51 12.00 2.57 13.30
CA GLU A 51 13.47 2.48 13.28
C GLU A 51 14.02 1.03 13.38
N ASN A 52 13.21 0.01 13.07
CA ASN A 52 13.60 -1.42 13.15
C ASN A 52 13.37 -2.13 11.80
N TYR A 53 14.47 -2.40 11.10
CA TYR A 53 14.46 -2.91 9.72
C TYR A 53 14.49 -4.44 9.59
N ASN A 54 14.56 -5.17 10.70
CA ASN A 54 14.72 -6.64 10.70
C ASN A 54 13.40 -7.43 10.75
N GLN A 55 12.26 -6.74 10.80
CA GLN A 55 10.95 -7.38 10.87
C GLN A 55 10.30 -7.53 9.49
N ASN A 56 9.36 -8.48 9.40
CA ASN A 56 8.53 -8.63 8.20
C ASN A 56 7.32 -7.68 8.23
N PHE A 57 6.75 -7.43 7.06
CA PHE A 57 5.65 -6.47 6.89
C PHE A 57 4.47 -6.69 7.85
N LEU A 58 4.10 -7.94 8.14
CA LEU A 58 2.98 -8.21 9.06
C LEU A 58 3.33 -7.80 10.50
N GLN A 59 4.56 -8.06 10.93
CA GLN A 59 5.05 -7.64 12.23
C GLN A 59 5.09 -6.10 12.32
N ASP A 60 5.52 -5.42 11.25
CA ASP A 60 5.49 -3.95 11.20
C ASP A 60 4.07 -3.42 11.40
N LEU A 61 3.07 -3.99 10.70
CA LEU A 61 1.66 -3.61 10.87
C LEU A 61 1.13 -3.89 12.28
N SER A 62 1.44 -5.06 12.84
CA SER A 62 1.02 -5.41 14.21
C SER A 62 1.59 -4.45 15.23
N ASP A 63 2.85 -4.04 15.06
CA ASP A 63 3.50 -3.11 15.98
C ASP A 63 2.94 -1.69 15.84
N LEU A 64 2.63 -1.22 14.63
CA LEU A 64 1.95 0.07 14.42
C LEU A 64 0.57 0.09 15.08
N LYS A 65 -0.20 -1.00 14.95
CA LYS A 65 -1.49 -1.17 15.61
C LYS A 65 -1.37 -1.18 17.13
N ASN A 66 -0.48 -2.01 17.69
CA ASN A 66 -0.25 -2.12 19.14
C ASN A 66 0.19 -0.78 19.76
N ASN A 67 0.74 0.11 18.95
CA ASN A 67 1.17 1.44 19.33
C ASN A 67 0.12 2.54 19.10
N ASN A 68 -1.10 2.19 18.69
CA ASN A 68 -2.19 3.11 18.30
C ASN A 68 -1.81 4.09 17.18
N ILE A 69 -0.87 3.71 16.30
CA ILE A 69 -0.51 4.50 15.11
C ILE A 69 -1.44 4.12 13.94
N LEU A 70 -1.79 2.83 13.86
CA LEU A 70 -2.69 2.25 12.87
C LEU A 70 -4.00 1.82 13.56
N SER A 71 -5.15 2.13 12.95
CA SER A 71 -6.45 1.67 13.46
C SER A 71 -6.66 0.17 13.23
N GLU A 72 -7.64 -0.43 13.90
CA GLU A 72 -8.06 -1.82 13.64
C GLU A 72 -8.48 -2.00 12.18
N GLU A 73 -9.27 -1.08 11.65
CA GLU A 73 -9.79 -1.12 10.27
C GLU A 73 -8.65 -1.07 9.25
N ASP A 74 -7.69 -0.15 9.43
CA ASP A 74 -6.56 0.00 8.51
C ASP A 74 -5.62 -1.22 8.61
N TYR A 75 -5.44 -1.75 9.82
CA TYR A 75 -4.68 -2.99 10.01
C TYR A 75 -5.32 -4.14 9.24
N ASP A 76 -6.63 -4.34 9.38
CA ASP A 76 -7.33 -5.44 8.69
C ASP A 76 -7.29 -5.27 7.16
N PHE A 77 -7.47 -4.04 6.67
CA PHE A 77 -7.33 -3.71 5.25
C PHE A 77 -5.95 -4.07 4.69
N LEU A 78 -4.87 -3.79 5.44
CA LEU A 78 -3.50 -4.07 4.99
C LEU A 78 -3.07 -5.54 5.20
N ALA A 79 -3.45 -6.12 6.34
CA ALA A 79 -2.95 -7.41 6.82
C ALA A 79 -3.78 -8.61 6.34
N SER A 80 -5.05 -8.41 5.95
CA SER A 80 -5.93 -9.50 5.52
C SER A 80 -5.37 -10.22 4.29
N LYS A 81 -5.28 -11.55 4.39
CA LYS A 81 -4.82 -12.43 3.30
C LYS A 81 -5.94 -12.73 2.29
N GLU A 82 -7.19 -12.74 2.75
CA GLU A 82 -8.34 -13.14 1.93
C GLU A 82 -8.86 -11.98 1.07
N SER A 83 -8.85 -10.76 1.63
CA SER A 83 -9.45 -9.58 1.00
C SER A 83 -8.58 -8.32 1.07
N GLY A 84 -7.44 -8.38 1.75
CA GLY A 84 -6.57 -7.22 1.99
C GLY A 84 -5.37 -7.15 1.06
N ILE A 85 -4.56 -6.10 1.26
CA ILE A 85 -3.37 -5.81 0.47
C ILE A 85 -2.35 -6.95 0.50
N ARG A 86 -2.24 -7.67 1.62
CA ARG A 86 -1.40 -8.86 1.73
C ARG A 86 -1.80 -9.96 0.74
N GLY A 87 -3.09 -10.13 0.46
CA GLY A 87 -3.59 -11.06 -0.55
C GLY A 87 -3.07 -10.73 -1.95
N ILE A 88 -3.26 -9.47 -2.37
CA ILE A 88 -2.79 -8.96 -3.67
C ILE A 88 -1.26 -9.09 -3.80
N ARG A 89 -0.51 -8.69 -2.76
CA ARG A 89 0.95 -8.85 -2.73
C ARG A 89 1.38 -10.29 -2.94
N ASN A 90 0.72 -11.24 -2.27
CA ASN A 90 1.04 -12.66 -2.44
C ASN A 90 0.82 -13.10 -3.90
N ILE A 91 -0.31 -12.72 -4.52
CA ILE A 91 -0.62 -13.03 -5.93
C ILE A 91 0.50 -12.52 -6.84
N MET A 92 0.94 -11.27 -6.66
CA MET A 92 2.00 -10.67 -7.48
C MET A 92 3.34 -11.41 -7.37
N THR A 93 3.62 -12.08 -6.25
CA THR A 93 4.85 -12.86 -6.04
C THR A 93 4.76 -14.31 -6.52
N HIS A 94 3.56 -14.79 -6.85
CA HIS A 94 3.40 -16.14 -7.36
C HIS A 94 3.82 -16.23 -8.83
N ARG A 95 4.60 -17.26 -9.16
CA ARG A 95 5.01 -17.58 -10.55
C ARG A 95 3.82 -17.69 -11.51
N ASN A 96 2.65 -18.05 -10.97
CA ASN A 96 1.42 -18.23 -11.71
C ASN A 96 0.38 -17.14 -11.37
N ALA A 97 0.80 -15.90 -11.12
CA ALA A 97 -0.10 -14.78 -10.80
C ALA A 97 -1.32 -14.69 -11.76
N TYR A 98 -1.12 -14.99 -13.04
CA TYR A 98 -2.16 -14.97 -14.08
C TYR A 98 -3.16 -16.13 -14.02
N GLN A 99 -3.00 -17.10 -13.12
CA GLN A 99 -4.02 -18.11 -12.81
C GLN A 99 -5.07 -17.60 -11.84
N TYR A 100 -4.81 -16.48 -11.17
CA TYR A 100 -5.73 -15.88 -10.21
C TYR A 100 -6.68 -14.90 -10.89
N CYS A 101 -7.83 -14.68 -10.27
CA CYS A 101 -8.80 -13.66 -10.65
C CYS A 101 -9.17 -12.83 -9.42
N LEU A 102 -9.43 -11.54 -9.64
CA LEU A 102 -10.13 -10.69 -8.68
C LEU A 102 -11.64 -10.89 -8.87
N GLU A 103 -12.40 -10.94 -7.78
CA GLU A 103 -13.85 -10.90 -7.85
C GLU A 103 -14.32 -9.45 -8.04
N GLY A 104 -14.93 -9.17 -9.19
CA GLY A 104 -15.52 -7.87 -9.51
C GLY A 104 -16.78 -7.61 -8.70
N THR A 105 -17.18 -6.34 -8.59
CA THR A 105 -18.36 -5.91 -7.84
C THR A 105 -19.68 -6.45 -8.38
N ASP A 106 -19.70 -6.90 -9.64
CA ASP A 106 -20.83 -7.56 -10.29
C ASP A 106 -20.77 -9.11 -10.19
N GLY A 107 -19.86 -9.64 -9.38
CA GLY A 107 -19.63 -11.08 -9.19
C GLY A 107 -18.86 -11.73 -10.35
N LYS A 108 -18.35 -10.96 -11.31
CA LYS A 108 -17.53 -11.52 -12.40
C LYS A 108 -16.09 -11.70 -11.98
N ALA A 109 -15.48 -12.78 -12.45
CA ALA A 109 -14.05 -12.99 -12.31
C ALA A 109 -13.29 -12.07 -13.29
N LEU A 110 -12.36 -11.27 -12.75
CA LEU A 110 -11.44 -10.40 -13.47
C LEU A 110 -10.04 -11.04 -13.44
N PRO A 111 -9.58 -11.66 -14.54
CA PRO A 111 -8.30 -12.37 -14.53
C PRO A 111 -7.12 -11.41 -14.43
N PHE A 112 -6.13 -11.72 -13.59
CA PHE A 112 -4.90 -10.92 -13.50
C PHE A 112 -4.02 -10.99 -14.77
N ALA A 113 -4.33 -11.90 -15.69
CA ALA A 113 -3.74 -11.93 -17.03
C ALA A 113 -4.12 -10.71 -17.88
N GLU A 114 -5.27 -10.09 -17.59
CA GLU A 114 -5.77 -8.93 -18.31
C GLU A 114 -5.20 -7.64 -17.69
N PRO A 115 -4.58 -6.74 -18.48
CA PRO A 115 -4.03 -5.48 -17.98
C PRO A 115 -5.06 -4.65 -17.18
N GLY A 116 -6.30 -4.59 -17.66
CA GLY A 116 -7.37 -3.82 -17.01
C GLY A 116 -7.70 -4.28 -15.59
N THR A 117 -7.41 -5.54 -15.23
CA THR A 117 -7.56 -6.01 -13.85
C THR A 117 -6.59 -5.31 -12.91
N TRP A 118 -5.36 -5.03 -13.37
CA TRP A 118 -4.38 -4.28 -12.58
C TRP A 118 -4.76 -2.82 -12.43
N THR A 119 -5.34 -2.21 -13.47
CA THR A 119 -5.92 -0.86 -13.39
C THR A 119 -6.97 -0.78 -12.28
N ILE A 120 -7.92 -1.72 -12.27
CA ILE A 120 -8.97 -1.79 -11.25
C ILE A 120 -8.36 -1.94 -9.85
N VAL A 121 -7.34 -2.78 -9.70
CA VAL A 121 -6.63 -2.97 -8.43
C VAL A 121 -5.97 -1.66 -7.98
N PHE A 122 -5.25 -0.99 -8.88
CA PHE A 122 -4.59 0.27 -8.54
C PHE A 122 -5.60 1.33 -8.09
N GLU A 123 -6.63 1.58 -8.89
CA GLU A 123 -7.66 2.58 -8.60
C GLU A 123 -8.44 2.28 -7.31
N SER A 124 -8.70 1.00 -7.02
CA SER A 124 -9.46 0.58 -5.83
C SER A 124 -8.65 0.74 -4.53
N TYR A 125 -7.35 0.48 -4.58
CA TYR A 125 -6.53 0.39 -3.35
C TYR A 125 -5.63 1.59 -3.12
N ALA A 126 -5.10 2.23 -4.18
CA ALA A 126 -4.10 3.28 -4.04
C ALA A 126 -4.58 4.48 -3.18
N PRO A 127 -5.81 5.01 -3.35
CA PRO A 127 -6.28 6.12 -2.53
C PRO A 127 -6.29 5.79 -1.03
N ARG A 128 -6.78 4.60 -0.67
CA ARG A 128 -6.86 4.16 0.74
C ARG A 128 -5.49 3.89 1.32
N ILE A 129 -4.58 3.27 0.56
CA ILE A 129 -3.19 3.06 0.99
C ILE A 129 -2.51 4.41 1.26
N ILE A 130 -2.57 5.36 0.32
CA ILE A 130 -1.94 6.67 0.47
C ILE A 130 -2.47 7.41 1.70
N GLN A 131 -3.79 7.32 1.94
CA GLN A 131 -4.39 7.89 3.16
C GLN A 131 -3.80 7.25 4.43
N ILE A 132 -3.75 5.92 4.50
CA ILE A 132 -3.19 5.21 5.66
C ILE A 132 -1.71 5.60 5.88
N LEU A 133 -0.93 5.76 4.81
CA LEU A 133 0.48 6.16 4.92
C LEU A 133 0.65 7.56 5.49
N TYR A 134 -0.20 8.51 5.06
CA TYR A 134 -0.24 9.84 5.65
C TYR A 134 -0.60 9.78 7.14
N GLU A 135 -1.63 9.01 7.51
CA GLU A 135 -2.08 8.86 8.90
C GLU A 135 -1.00 8.22 9.78
N ILE A 136 -0.30 7.19 9.29
CA ILE A 136 0.83 6.56 10.00
C ILE A 136 1.91 7.59 10.33
N LEU A 137 2.33 8.39 9.34
CA LEU A 137 3.36 9.41 9.54
C LEU A 137 2.89 10.47 10.53
N ASN A 138 1.70 11.02 10.33
CA ASN A 138 1.15 12.06 11.19
C ASN A 138 1.01 11.57 12.65
N ASN A 139 0.48 10.36 12.87
CA ASN A 139 0.31 9.77 14.20
C ASN A 139 1.65 9.40 14.86
N SER A 140 2.69 9.13 14.08
CA SER A 140 4.03 8.86 14.61
C SER A 140 4.73 10.10 15.15
N HIS A 141 4.53 11.27 14.53
CA HIS A 141 5.17 12.53 14.93
C HIS A 141 4.80 12.97 16.34
N TRP A 142 3.56 12.73 16.77
CA TRP A 142 3.11 13.04 18.14
C TRP A 142 3.88 12.30 19.23
N LYS A 143 4.69 11.29 18.88
CA LYS A 143 5.55 10.57 19.84
C LYS A 143 6.98 11.11 19.91
N ASN A 144 7.45 11.86 18.92
CA ASN A 144 8.82 12.40 18.90
C ASN A 144 8.97 13.75 19.62
N GLU A 145 7.87 14.32 20.13
CA GLU A 145 7.88 15.56 20.95
C GLU A 145 7.81 15.29 22.48
N ARG A 146 8.27 14.13 22.96
CA ARG A 146 8.34 13.83 24.42
C ARG A 146 9.73 13.44 24.90
#